data_AF-A0A967ISP0-F1
#
_entry.id   AF-A0A967ISP0-F1
#
_cell.length_a   1.000
_cell.length_b   1.000
_cell.length_c   1.000
_cell.angle_alpha   90.00
_cell.angle_beta   90.00
_cell.angle_gamma   90.00
#
_symmetry.space_group_name_H-M   'P 1'
#
loop_
_entity.id
_entity.type
_entity.pdbx_description
1 polymer ?
#
loop_
_entity_poly.entity_id
_entity_poly.type
_entity_poly.pdbx_seq_one_letter_code
_entity_poly.pdbx_strand_id
1 'polypeptide(L)'
;MNDSKSILVDCDAGRRMGCATYCCRLIVRLTEEESKRFGGVRTLEKRPEDGYCVYFNACDCTCGIWESRPAVCREYDCNHDRLLQVVLRQGFTTLKNLLTSHPFIRAHEAQSVPYLEPRDKRRDR
;
A
#
# COMPACT_ATOMS: atom_id res chain seq x y z
N MET A 1 -9.72 15.89 -17.49
CA MET A 1 -8.56 14.97 -17.47
C MET A 1 -8.27 14.69 -16.01
N ASN A 2 -8.53 13.45 -15.55
CA ASN A 2 -8.27 13.08 -14.16
C ASN A 2 -6.76 13.01 -13.95
N ASP A 3 -6.22 14.00 -13.26
CA ASP A 3 -4.87 13.95 -12.73
C ASP A 3 -4.79 12.76 -11.76
N SER A 4 -4.16 11.66 -12.19
CA SER A 4 -3.98 10.48 -11.35
C SER A 4 -3.00 10.85 -10.22
N LYS A 5 -3.56 11.22 -9.07
CA LYS A 5 -2.80 11.73 -7.92
C LYS A 5 -1.94 10.62 -7.32
N SER A 6 -0.66 10.60 -7.68
CA SER A 6 0.30 9.70 -7.05
C SER A 6 0.64 10.21 -5.65
N ILE A 7 0.50 9.36 -4.64
CA ILE A 7 0.90 9.68 -3.26
C ILE A 7 2.29 9.11 -3.04
N LEU A 8 3.23 9.97 -2.62
CA LEU A 8 4.62 9.58 -2.34
C LEU A 8 4.85 9.54 -0.83
N VAL A 9 4.94 8.34 -0.29
CA VAL A 9 5.34 8.07 1.09
C VAL A 9 6.73 7.45 1.12
N ASP A 10 7.48 7.70 2.19
CA ASP A 10 8.74 7.01 2.47
C ASP A 10 8.41 5.57 2.89
N CYS A 11 8.35 4.67 1.91
CA CYS A 11 8.07 3.27 2.16
C CYS A 11 9.15 2.60 3.02
N ASP A 12 10.39 3.09 3.04
CA ASP A 12 11.44 2.51 3.86
C ASP A 12 11.23 2.86 5.33
N ALA A 13 10.91 4.12 5.62
CA ALA A 13 10.46 4.54 6.94
C ALA A 13 9.21 3.76 7.37
N GLY A 14 8.22 3.64 6.49
CA GLY A 14 7.01 2.86 6.77
C GLY A 14 7.32 1.39 7.12
N ARG A 15 8.24 0.73 6.40
CA ARG A 15 8.66 -0.65 6.71
C ARG A 15 9.36 -0.74 8.08
N ARG A 16 10.26 0.21 8.41
CA ARG A 16 10.89 0.30 9.74
C ARG A 16 9.87 0.50 10.87
N MET A 17 8.75 1.16 10.58
CA MET A 17 7.64 1.36 11.52
C MET A 17 6.68 0.17 11.61
N GLY A 18 6.87 -0.87 10.79
CA GLY A 18 6.04 -2.10 10.84
C GLY A 18 4.94 -2.18 9.78
N CYS A 19 4.89 -1.27 8.79
CA CYS A 19 3.93 -1.39 7.68
C CYS A 19 4.06 -2.73 6.95
N ALA A 20 5.26 -3.33 6.92
CA ALA A 20 5.53 -4.66 6.37
C ALA A 20 4.94 -4.87 4.96
N THR A 21 4.95 -3.79 4.16
CA THR A 21 4.42 -3.77 2.79
C THR A 21 2.95 -4.19 2.73
N TYR A 22 2.15 -3.63 3.64
CA TYR A 22 0.72 -3.91 3.77
C TYR A 22 -0.06 -3.67 2.46
N CYS A 23 0.36 -2.72 1.63
CA CYS A 23 -0.22 -2.52 0.30
C CYS A 23 -0.18 -3.78 -0.59
N CYS A 24 0.84 -4.63 -0.45
CA CYS A 24 0.93 -5.92 -1.15
C CYS A 24 0.02 -7.00 -0.55
N ARG A 25 -0.64 -6.74 0.58
CA ARG A 25 -1.65 -7.63 1.19
C ARG A 25 -3.08 -7.24 0.80
N LEU A 26 -3.30 -6.02 0.28
CA LEU A 26 -4.61 -5.57 -0.20
C LEU A 26 -5.11 -6.32 -1.45
N ILE A 27 -6.43 -6.43 -1.59
CA ILE A 27 -7.07 -6.87 -2.84
C ILE A 27 -7.09 -5.68 -3.80
N VAL A 28 -6.25 -5.74 -4.83
CA VAL A 28 -6.10 -4.65 -5.82
C VAL A 28 -6.93 -5.01 -7.05
N ARG A 29 -8.00 -4.23 -7.30
CA ARG A 29 -8.81 -4.35 -8.52
C ARG A 29 -8.15 -3.51 -9.62
N LEU A 30 -8.03 -4.10 -10.80
CA LEU A 30 -7.43 -3.46 -11.97
C LEU A 30 -8.51 -2.78 -12.82
N THR A 31 -8.14 -1.69 -13.48
CA THR A 31 -8.94 -1.17 -14.59
C THR A 31 -8.89 -2.13 -15.78
N GLU A 32 -9.73 -1.95 -16.79
CA GLU A 32 -9.68 -2.77 -18.01
C GLU A 32 -8.33 -2.62 -18.75
N GLU A 33 -7.78 -1.41 -18.78
CA GLU A 33 -6.48 -1.15 -19.41
C GLU A 33 -5.34 -1.81 -18.65
N GLU A 34 -5.36 -1.75 -17.31
CA GLU A 34 -4.39 -2.44 -16.47
C GLU A 34 -4.53 -3.94 -16.58
N SER A 35 -5.77 -4.47 -16.59
CA SER A 35 -6.05 -5.89 -16.76
C SER A 35 -5.33 -6.47 -17.97
N LYS A 36 -5.38 -5.79 -19.13
CA LYS A 36 -4.66 -6.20 -20.35
C LYS A 36 -3.14 -6.28 -20.14
N ARG A 37 -2.55 -5.35 -19.38
CA ARG A 37 -1.11 -5.34 -19.05
C ARG A 37 -0.71 -6.45 -18.08
N PHE A 38 -1.65 -6.93 -17.26
CA PHE A 38 -1.44 -7.96 -16.25
C PHE A 38 -2.04 -9.32 -16.66
N GLY A 39 -2.15 -9.60 -17.96
CA GLY A 39 -2.57 -10.93 -18.45
C GLY A 39 -4.07 -11.19 -18.47
N GLY A 40 -4.90 -10.13 -18.49
CA GLY A 40 -6.36 -10.23 -18.59
C GLY A 40 -7.06 -10.53 -17.26
N VAL A 41 -6.37 -10.45 -16.13
CA VAL A 41 -6.94 -10.69 -14.80
C VAL A 41 -7.66 -9.45 -14.26
N ARG A 42 -8.67 -9.65 -13.40
CA ARG A 42 -9.45 -8.55 -12.80
C ARG A 42 -8.81 -7.95 -11.55
N THR A 43 -7.92 -8.69 -10.91
CA THR A 43 -7.22 -8.31 -9.68
C THR A 43 -5.78 -8.77 -9.76
N LEU A 44 -4.87 -8.06 -9.10
CA LEU A 44 -3.52 -8.61 -8.91
C LEU A 44 -3.58 -9.93 -8.15
N GLU A 45 -2.84 -10.91 -8.65
CA GLU A 45 -2.79 -12.25 -8.07
C GLU A 45 -2.09 -12.25 -6.70
N LYS A 46 -2.53 -13.18 -5.85
CA LYS A 46 -1.95 -13.43 -4.53
C LYS A 46 -1.27 -14.79 -4.53
N ARG A 47 -0.11 -14.85 -3.89
CA ARG A 47 0.55 -16.10 -3.55
C ARG A 47 -0.28 -16.86 -2.53
N PRO A 48 -0.67 -18.11 -2.79
CA PRO A 48 -1.50 -18.87 -1.87
C PRO A 48 -0.77 -19.20 -0.56
N GLU A 49 0.56 -19.21 -0.56
CA GLU A 49 1.37 -19.61 0.60
C GLU A 49 1.34 -18.58 1.73
N ASP A 50 1.34 -17.29 1.40
CA ASP A 50 1.50 -16.21 2.37
C ASP A 50 0.54 -15.02 2.18
N GLY A 51 -0.31 -15.07 1.15
CA GLY A 51 -1.31 -14.06 0.86
C GLY A 51 -0.75 -12.73 0.33
N TYR A 52 0.56 -12.64 0.08
CA TYR A 52 1.15 -11.46 -0.55
C TYR A 52 0.86 -11.43 -2.05
N CYS A 53 0.84 -10.23 -2.61
CA CYS A 53 0.84 -10.03 -4.06
C CYS A 53 2.04 -10.77 -4.67
N VAL A 54 1.86 -11.38 -5.85
CA VAL A 54 2.92 -12.08 -6.58
C VAL A 54 4.17 -11.23 -6.84
N TYR A 55 4.03 -9.90 -6.82
CA TYR A 55 5.14 -8.95 -7.01
C TYR A 55 5.85 -8.53 -5.71
N PHE A 56 5.49 -9.07 -4.55
CA PHE A 56 6.21 -8.80 -3.30
C PHE A 56 7.55 -9.54 -3.26
N ASN A 57 8.63 -8.78 -3.08
CA ASN A 57 9.97 -9.32 -2.88
C ASN A 57 10.21 -9.63 -1.40
N ALA A 58 10.34 -10.91 -1.07
CA ALA A 58 10.54 -11.35 0.31
C ALA A 58 11.94 -11.05 0.84
N CYS A 59 12.94 -10.83 -0.02
CA CYS A 59 14.33 -10.59 0.40
C CYS A 59 14.52 -9.21 1.04
N ASP A 60 13.90 -8.17 0.48
CA ASP A 60 14.06 -6.77 0.90
C ASP A 60 12.74 -6.11 1.32
N CYS A 61 11.66 -6.90 1.33
CA CYS A 61 10.30 -6.47 1.59
C CYS A 61 9.80 -5.36 0.64
N THR A 62 10.27 -5.30 -0.61
CA THR A 62 9.85 -4.29 -1.59
C THR A 62 8.80 -4.80 -2.59
N CYS A 63 8.30 -3.90 -3.46
CA CYS A 63 7.45 -4.27 -4.59
C CYS A 63 8.29 -4.31 -5.87
N GLY A 64 8.36 -5.48 -6.51
CA GLY A 64 9.18 -5.70 -7.71
C GLY A 64 8.68 -4.99 -8.98
N ILE A 65 7.48 -4.39 -8.94
CA ILE A 65 6.90 -3.63 -10.06
C ILE A 65 6.69 -2.16 -9.74
N TRP A 66 7.53 -1.59 -8.87
CA TRP A 66 7.35 -0.24 -8.31
C TRP A 66 6.96 0.83 -9.33
N GLU A 67 7.67 0.90 -10.46
CA GLU A 67 7.46 1.88 -11.54
C GLU A 67 6.20 1.61 -12.38
N SER A 68 5.79 0.34 -12.48
CA SER A 68 4.67 -0.08 -13.34
C SER A 68 3.40 -0.40 -12.56
N ARG A 69 3.39 -0.11 -11.24
CA ARG A 69 2.28 -0.31 -10.31
C ARG A 69 0.94 0.16 -10.88
N PRO A 70 -0.16 -0.56 -10.62
CA PRO A 70 -1.51 -0.07 -10.92
C PRO A 70 -1.84 1.24 -10.20
N ALA A 71 -2.83 1.97 -10.71
CA ALA A 71 -3.31 3.23 -10.17
C ALA A 71 -3.66 3.12 -8.68
N VAL A 72 -4.43 2.09 -8.29
CA VAL A 72 -4.78 1.82 -6.89
C VAL A 72 -3.54 1.68 -6.01
N CYS A 73 -2.46 1.05 -6.50
CA CYS A 73 -1.22 0.90 -5.75
C CYS A 73 -0.39 2.20 -5.67
N ARG A 74 -0.55 3.13 -6.61
CA ARG A 74 0.09 4.45 -6.62
C ARG A 74 -0.66 5.49 -5.78
N GLU A 75 -1.97 5.35 -5.72
CA GLU A 75 -2.87 6.20 -4.93
C GLU A 75 -2.95 5.75 -3.47
N TYR A 76 -2.42 4.57 -3.15
CA TYR A 76 -2.43 4.03 -1.80
C TYR A 76 -1.65 4.91 -0.82
N ASP A 77 -2.34 5.39 0.22
CA ASP A 77 -1.78 6.21 1.28
C ASP A 77 -1.87 5.49 2.63
N CYS A 78 -0.70 5.06 3.14
CA CYS A 78 -0.56 4.38 4.42
C CYS A 78 -1.16 5.17 5.60
N ASN A 79 -1.16 6.50 5.54
CA ASN A 79 -1.60 7.36 6.63
C ASN A 79 -3.12 7.52 6.66
N HIS A 80 -3.79 7.28 5.53
CA HIS A 80 -5.25 7.32 5.41
C HIS A 80 -5.90 5.92 5.46
N ASP A 81 -5.10 4.85 5.49
CA ASP A 81 -5.58 3.49 5.70
C ASP A 81 -5.85 3.23 7.18
N ARG A 82 -7.12 3.33 7.56
CA ARG A 82 -7.58 3.11 8.95
C ARG A 82 -7.23 1.72 9.48
N LEU A 83 -7.28 0.69 8.63
CA LEU A 83 -6.99 -0.67 9.08
C LEU A 83 -5.51 -0.81 9.36
N LEU A 84 -4.63 -0.29 8.49
CA LEU A 84 -3.20 -0.28 8.73
C LEU A 84 -2.85 0.46 10.04
N GLN A 85 -3.49 1.59 10.31
CA GLN A 85 -3.28 2.34 11.57
C GLN A 85 -3.70 1.53 12.82
N VAL A 86 -4.73 0.69 12.72
CA VAL A 86 -5.07 -0.27 13.78
C VAL A 86 -3.99 -1.35 13.92
N VAL A 87 -3.53 -1.92 12.79
CA VAL A 87 -2.48 -2.95 12.78
C VAL A 87 -1.19 -2.44 13.44
N LEU A 88 -0.72 -1.26 13.05
CA LEU A 88 0.52 -0.67 13.56
C LEU A 88 0.48 -0.41 15.07
N ARG A 89 -0.69 -0.07 15.62
CA ARG A 89 -0.83 0.28 17.05
C ARG A 89 -1.10 -0.93 17.95
N GLN A 90 -2.00 -1.82 17.54
CA GLN A 90 -2.60 -2.81 18.45
C GLN A 90 -2.27 -4.25 18.06
N GLY A 91 -1.77 -4.47 16.83
CA GLY A 91 -1.82 -5.78 16.21
C GLY A 91 -3.27 -6.28 16.07
N PHE A 92 -3.46 -7.45 15.47
CA PHE A 92 -4.75 -8.12 15.47
C PHE A 92 -4.57 -9.63 15.34
N THR A 93 -5.49 -10.40 15.92
CA THR A 93 -5.47 -11.87 15.87
C THR A 93 -6.48 -12.44 14.88
N THR A 94 -7.53 -11.68 14.53
CA THR A 94 -8.57 -12.10 13.58
C THR A 94 -9.10 -10.93 12.75
N LEU A 95 -9.56 -11.21 11.52
CA LEU A 95 -10.18 -10.21 10.63
C LEU A 95 -11.45 -9.60 11.25
N LYS A 96 -12.23 -10.40 11.98
CA LYS A 96 -13.43 -9.92 12.68
C LYS A 96 -13.06 -8.84 13.70
N ASN A 97 -12.06 -9.08 14.54
CA ASN A 97 -11.60 -8.11 15.54
C ASN A 97 -11.09 -6.83 14.88
N LEU A 98 -10.39 -6.94 13.76
CA LEU A 98 -9.92 -5.79 12.98
C LEU A 98 -11.10 -4.97 12.43
N LEU A 99 -12.11 -5.60 11.84
CA LEU A 99 -13.26 -4.91 11.23
C LEU A 99 -14.23 -4.33 12.25
N THR A 100 -14.36 -4.94 13.44
CA THR A 100 -15.21 -4.43 14.52
C THR A 100 -14.50 -3.41 15.41
N SER A 101 -13.16 -3.33 15.32
CA SER A 101 -12.43 -2.26 15.98
C SER A 101 -12.99 -0.93 15.48
N HIS A 102 -13.49 -0.11 16.40
CA HIS A 102 -13.88 1.27 16.14
C HIS A 102 -12.69 2.12 16.57
N PRO A 103 -11.76 2.43 15.66
CA PRO A 103 -10.59 3.13 16.09
C PRO A 103 -10.97 4.60 16.09
N PHE A 104 -11.48 5.09 17.21
CA PHE A 104 -11.38 6.51 17.49
C PHE A 104 -9.90 6.80 17.74
N ILE A 105 -9.14 6.96 16.66
CA ILE A 105 -7.74 7.35 16.72
C ILE A 105 -7.72 8.85 16.87
N ARG A 106 -7.29 9.32 18.05
CA ARG A 106 -6.97 10.74 18.21
C ARG A 106 -5.76 11.05 17.33
N ALA A 107 -5.77 12.17 16.62
CA ALA A 107 -4.73 12.50 15.65
C ALA A 107 -3.29 12.44 16.20
N HIS A 108 -3.10 12.68 17.51
CA HIS A 108 -1.79 12.60 18.18
C HIS A 108 -1.29 11.17 18.45
N GLU A 109 -2.16 10.16 18.31
CA GLU A 109 -1.81 8.75 18.50
C GLU A 109 -1.56 8.03 17.17
N ALA A 110 -1.77 8.70 16.03
CA ALA A 110 -1.50 8.15 14.72
C ALA A 110 0.02 8.12 14.46
N GLN A 111 0.53 6.95 14.07
CA GLN A 111 1.90 6.84 13.58
C GLN A 111 1.89 7.11 12.08
N SER A 112 2.35 8.31 11.71
CA SER A 112 2.39 8.73 10.32
C SER A 112 3.70 8.30 9.66
N VAL A 113 3.60 7.57 8.55
CA VAL A 113 4.72 7.36 7.63
C VAL A 113 5.06 8.70 6.99
N PRO A 114 6.34 9.13 6.97
CA PRO A 114 6.73 10.39 6.33
C PRO A 114 6.29 10.44 4.87
N TYR A 115 5.73 11.58 4.44
CA TYR A 115 5.56 11.86 3.02
C TYR A 115 6.90 12.28 2.43
N LEU A 116 7.15 11.86 1.19
CA LEU A 116 8.24 12.42 0.40
C LEU A 116 7.70 13.62 -0.37
N GLU A 117 8.46 14.70 -0.38
CA GLU A 117 8.17 15.82 -1.28
C GLU A 117 8.09 15.28 -2.71
N PRO A 118 7.12 15.72 -3.54
CA PRO A 118 7.12 15.41 -4.95
C PRO A 118 8.46 15.83 -5.54
N ARG A 119 9.26 14.86 -6.03
CA ARG A 119 10.49 15.18 -6.76
C ARG A 119 10.11 16.14 -7.88
N ASP A 120 10.55 17.39 -7.75
CA ASP A 120 10.38 18.41 -8.77
C ASP A 120 11.14 17.92 -10.01
N LYS A 121 10.41 17.41 -11.01
CA LYS A 121 10.95 16.81 -12.25
C LYS A 121 11.83 17.77 -13.07
N ARG A 122 12.02 19.00 -12.60
CA ARG A 122 12.85 20.06 -13.19
C ARG A 122 14.32 20.05 -12.73
N ARG A 123 14.71 19.23 -11.75
CA ARG A 123 16.09 19.19 -11.23
C ARG A 123 17.01 18.14 -11.85
N ASP A 124 16.48 17.24 -12.68
CA ASP A 124 17.25 16.17 -13.33
C ASP A 124 17.40 16.39 -14.85
N ARG A 125 17.40 17.65 -15.30
CA ARG A 125 17.61 18.02 -16.72
C ARG A 125 18.87 18.86 -16.90
#